data_AF-A0A084SRZ0-F1
#
_entry.id   AF-A0A084SRZ0-F1
#
_cell.length_a   1.000
_cell.length_b   1.000
_cell.length_c   1.000
_cell.angle_alpha   90.00
_cell.angle_beta   90.00
_cell.angle_gamma   90.00
#
_symmetry.space_group_name_H-M   'P 1'
#
loop_
_entity.id
_entity.type
_entity.pdbx_description
1 polymer ?
#
loop_
_entity_poly.entity_id
_entity_poly.type
_entity_poly.pdbx_seq_one_letter_code
_entity_poly.pdbx_strand_id
1 'polypeptide(L)'
;MTSINRNQPSPLGRPTVEKAQPTTTPAVNTVKADSAKVTRQAGDTFEAGPARQVSASLLGGSKPKDKVYDGQFVGAGGQTFPPGTSLKDIPGVTPRNNPNPDKTVIYVNGIMTDKAGQSSDLQAIADKTNAKAIGIHNSTEGFISDLAQCVKDKLDKGTNPAVDTLADTVYSELKAGREVHLMGYSQGGLITSRALKDVYNRLRIEDGLSKADTEKVMSKLNVETFGAAAATYPDGPKYVHYINNRDAVPTLTGLGGSVDPLAFAKKAGKDAVIHRFGDGGINLLKNHSLQETYLNHRVPFEQARANQF
;
A
#
# COMPACT_ATOMS: atom_id res chain seq x y z
N MET A 1 40.28 -51.89 25.32
CA MET A 1 41.04 -51.21 26.40
C MET A 1 40.77 -49.72 26.20
N THR A 2 40.22 -48.94 27.13
CA THR A 2 39.91 -49.16 28.55
C THR A 2 38.56 -48.48 28.89
N SER A 3 38.01 -48.70 30.08
CA SER A 3 36.56 -48.60 30.38
C SER A 3 36.24 -47.83 31.67
N ILE A 4 34.97 -47.38 31.82
CA ILE A 4 34.25 -47.18 33.12
C ILE A 4 34.69 -45.93 33.95
N ASN A 5 33.84 -45.15 34.64
CA ASN A 5 32.38 -45.19 34.88
C ASN A 5 31.69 -43.81 35.10
N ARG A 6 30.35 -43.88 35.17
CA ARG A 6 29.33 -42.91 35.63
C ARG A 6 29.55 -42.36 37.05
N ASN A 7 28.90 -41.23 37.36
CA ASN A 7 27.99 -41.16 38.52
C ASN A 7 26.89 -40.06 38.44
N GLN A 8 25.70 -40.44 38.92
CA GLN A 8 24.48 -39.68 39.31
C GLN A 8 23.96 -40.39 40.60
N PRO A 9 22.89 -39.98 41.34
CA PRO A 9 21.94 -38.84 41.21
C PRO A 9 21.65 -38.06 42.55
N SER A 10 20.70 -37.10 42.47
CA SER A 10 19.62 -36.57 43.38
C SER A 10 19.48 -37.02 44.87
N PRO A 11 18.59 -36.45 45.76
CA PRO A 11 17.41 -35.55 45.53
C PRO A 11 17.15 -34.47 46.65
N LEU A 12 15.86 -34.05 46.82
CA LEU A 12 15.21 -33.21 47.88
C LEU A 12 15.16 -31.68 47.60
N GLY A 13 14.04 -30.96 47.78
CA GLY A 13 12.66 -31.36 48.14
C GLY A 13 11.63 -30.20 48.00
N ARG A 14 10.32 -30.50 48.07
CA ARG A 14 9.21 -29.53 48.21
C ARG A 14 8.68 -29.57 49.66
N PRO A 15 8.14 -28.47 50.21
CA PRO A 15 6.68 -28.23 50.21
C PRO A 15 6.37 -26.72 49.96
N THR A 16 5.13 -26.18 49.92
CA THR A 16 3.77 -26.69 50.21
C THR A 16 2.75 -25.95 49.31
N VAL A 17 1.51 -26.46 49.25
CA VAL A 17 0.35 -25.78 48.64
C VAL A 17 -0.33 -24.88 49.69
N GLU A 18 -0.80 -23.71 49.29
CA GLU A 18 -1.96 -23.09 49.96
C GLU A 18 -3.02 -22.68 48.92
N LYS A 19 -4.29 -22.79 49.32
CA LYS A 19 -5.47 -22.82 48.47
C LYS A 19 -6.53 -21.94 49.11
N ALA A 20 -6.82 -20.79 48.51
CA ALA A 20 -7.97 -19.96 48.87
C ALA A 20 -8.88 -19.81 47.64
N GLN A 21 -10.16 -20.09 47.82
CA GLN A 21 -11.22 -20.06 46.80
C GLN A 21 -12.37 -19.16 47.30
N PRO A 22 -13.49 -19.03 46.56
CA PRO A 22 -14.02 -17.75 46.10
C PRO A 22 -14.96 -17.03 47.11
N THR A 23 -15.25 -15.74 46.88
CA THR A 23 -16.29 -14.98 47.58
C THR A 23 -17.39 -14.44 46.66
N THR A 24 -18.64 -14.52 47.15
CA THR A 24 -19.92 -14.36 46.44
C THR A 24 -20.80 -13.26 47.08
N THR A 25 -21.62 -12.47 46.38
CA THR A 25 -21.80 -12.37 44.91
C THR A 25 -22.25 -10.98 44.40
N PRO A 26 -23.37 -10.36 44.80
CA PRO A 26 -24.05 -9.47 43.85
C PRO A 26 -24.05 -7.98 44.20
N ALA A 27 -24.05 -7.16 43.16
CA ALA A 27 -24.73 -5.87 43.14
C ALA A 27 -25.44 -5.67 41.79
N VAL A 28 -26.72 -6.04 41.75
CA VAL A 28 -27.67 -5.63 40.69
C VAL A 28 -28.07 -4.18 40.94
N ASN A 29 -28.17 -3.36 39.88
CA ASN A 29 -29.02 -2.16 39.72
C ASN A 29 -28.41 -1.20 38.67
N THR A 30 -29.14 -0.57 37.74
CA THR A 30 -30.50 -0.84 37.20
C THR A 30 -30.57 -0.14 35.84
N VAL A 31 -31.28 -0.71 34.86
CA VAL A 31 -31.56 0.00 33.61
C VAL A 31 -32.60 1.09 33.89
N LYS A 32 -32.26 2.37 33.73
CA LYS A 32 -33.23 3.46 33.81
C LYS A 32 -33.65 3.89 32.41
N ALA A 33 -34.80 3.38 31.97
CA ALA A 33 -35.52 3.97 30.86
C ALA A 33 -36.18 5.28 31.36
N ASP A 34 -35.86 6.41 30.74
CA ASP A 34 -36.69 7.61 30.87
C ASP A 34 -37.47 7.81 29.56
N SER A 35 -38.79 7.90 29.71
CA SER A 35 -39.75 7.95 28.61
C SER A 35 -40.14 9.38 28.28
N ALA A 36 -40.32 9.64 26.98
CA ALA A 36 -41.13 10.71 26.42
C ALA A 36 -40.95 12.16 26.93
N LYS A 37 -40.46 13.02 26.05
CA LYS A 37 -41.20 14.25 25.74
C LYS A 37 -41.45 14.35 24.23
N VAL A 38 -42.73 14.21 23.88
CA VAL A 38 -43.25 14.50 22.55
C VAL A 38 -43.44 16.00 22.43
N THR A 39 -42.83 16.61 21.41
CA THR A 39 -43.26 17.90 20.87
C THR A 39 -43.48 17.71 19.37
N ARG A 40 -44.71 17.95 18.89
CA ARG A 40 -45.09 17.85 17.47
C ARG A 40 -45.03 19.22 16.81
N GLN A 41 -44.39 19.31 15.65
CA GLN A 41 -44.68 20.18 14.50
C GLN A 41 -43.70 19.74 13.39
N ALA A 42 -44.06 19.12 12.25
CA ALA A 42 -45.08 19.37 11.21
C ALA A 42 -44.50 20.11 10.00
N GLY A 43 -44.53 19.49 8.82
CA GLY A 43 -43.92 19.95 7.56
C GLY A 43 -42.43 19.62 7.44
N ASP A 44 -41.88 19.08 6.35
CA ASP A 44 -42.49 18.62 5.09
C ASP A 44 -41.81 17.35 4.56
N THR A 45 -42.56 16.60 3.74
CA THR A 45 -42.13 15.34 3.12
C THR A 45 -41.17 15.59 1.95
N PHE A 46 -39.98 14.98 1.98
CA PHE A 46 -39.22 14.69 0.76
C PHE A 46 -38.45 13.38 0.93
N GLU A 47 -38.86 12.34 0.21
CA GLU A 47 -38.00 11.16 0.06
C GLU A 47 -36.83 11.49 -0.87
N ALA A 48 -35.63 11.20 -0.41
CA ALA A 48 -34.45 11.05 -1.26
C ALA A 48 -33.73 9.78 -0.82
N GLY A 49 -33.43 8.90 -1.78
CA GLY A 49 -32.70 7.65 -1.53
C GLY A 49 -31.28 7.87 -0.96
N PRO A 50 -30.57 6.80 -0.60
CA PRO A 50 -29.33 6.89 0.17
C PRO A 50 -28.18 7.54 -0.63
N ALA A 51 -28.11 8.86 -0.57
CA ALA A 51 -26.92 9.60 -0.96
C ALA A 51 -25.76 9.18 -0.06
N ARG A 52 -24.65 8.73 -0.66
CA ARG A 52 -23.38 8.51 0.06
C ARG A 52 -23.05 9.76 0.87
N GLN A 53 -22.86 9.61 2.17
CA GLN A 53 -22.40 10.71 3.03
C GLN A 53 -21.01 11.18 2.56
N VAL A 54 -20.98 12.31 1.85
CA VAL A 54 -19.74 13.06 1.60
C VAL A 54 -19.43 13.86 2.86
N SER A 55 -18.91 13.17 3.87
CA SER A 55 -18.71 13.72 5.22
C SER A 55 -17.59 14.76 5.25
N ALA A 56 -17.96 16.04 5.17
CA ALA A 56 -17.44 17.15 5.97
C ALA A 56 -15.91 17.30 6.17
N SER A 57 -15.06 16.90 5.22
CA SER A 57 -13.60 17.13 5.27
C SER A 57 -13.14 18.47 4.62
N LEU A 58 -14.07 19.39 4.34
CA LEU A 58 -13.82 20.62 3.57
C LEU A 58 -13.52 21.87 4.43
N LEU A 59 -13.52 21.77 5.76
CA LEU A 59 -13.18 22.88 6.67
C LEU A 59 -12.23 22.40 7.78
N GLY A 60 -11.20 23.21 8.05
CA GLY A 60 -9.96 22.82 8.71
C GLY A 60 -10.08 22.06 10.04
N GLY A 61 -9.27 21.00 10.15
CA GLY A 61 -9.15 20.17 11.35
C GLY A 61 -8.37 18.90 11.06
N SER A 62 -7.04 19.00 10.95
CA SER A 62 -6.18 17.83 10.79
C SER A 62 -6.37 16.86 11.96
N LYS A 63 -6.71 15.61 11.65
CA LYS A 63 -6.60 14.50 12.61
C LYS A 63 -5.16 13.98 12.53
N PRO A 64 -4.30 14.16 13.55
CA PRO A 64 -2.96 13.54 13.59
C PRO A 64 -3.01 12.01 13.78
N LYS A 65 -4.08 11.35 13.34
CA LYS A 65 -4.41 9.94 13.59
C LYS A 65 -3.88 8.98 12.53
N ASP A 66 -3.46 9.49 11.37
CA ASP A 66 -3.07 8.64 10.24
C ASP A 66 -1.54 8.52 10.13
N LYS A 67 -0.80 9.60 10.42
CA LYS A 67 0.68 9.64 10.46
C LYS A 67 1.34 8.59 11.35
N VAL A 68 0.61 8.03 12.32
CA VAL A 68 1.10 6.91 13.14
C VAL A 68 1.29 5.62 12.34
N TYR A 69 0.63 5.50 11.18
CA TYR A 69 0.73 4.35 10.27
C TYR A 69 1.76 4.56 9.15
N ASP A 70 2.48 5.68 9.10
CA ASP A 70 3.43 5.96 8.00
C ASP A 70 4.52 4.89 7.93
N GLY A 71 4.68 4.26 6.77
CA GLY A 71 5.53 3.10 6.55
C GLY A 71 5.00 1.77 7.08
N GLN A 72 3.90 1.73 7.87
CA GLN A 72 3.34 0.45 8.32
C GLN A 72 2.72 -0.32 7.15
N PHE A 73 2.75 -1.66 7.24
CA PHE A 73 1.95 -2.49 6.36
C PHE A 73 0.46 -2.40 6.74
N VAL A 74 -0.41 -2.59 5.76
CA VAL A 74 -1.87 -2.69 5.94
C VAL A 74 -2.37 -4.00 5.37
N GLY A 75 -3.01 -4.82 6.21
CA GLY A 75 -3.52 -6.14 5.88
C GLY A 75 -5.05 -6.26 5.90
N ALA A 76 -5.53 -7.50 5.97
CA ALA A 76 -6.94 -7.84 6.06
C ALA A 76 -7.64 -7.12 7.22
N GLY A 77 -8.88 -6.68 7.00
CA GLY A 77 -9.64 -5.89 7.98
C GLY A 77 -9.02 -4.53 8.32
N GLY A 78 -8.02 -4.06 7.57
CA GLY A 78 -7.29 -2.83 7.87
C GLY A 78 -6.40 -2.93 9.12
N GLN A 79 -6.00 -4.15 9.52
CA GLN A 79 -4.96 -4.37 10.54
C GLN A 79 -3.63 -3.79 10.05
N THR A 80 -2.78 -3.30 10.95
CA THR A 80 -1.46 -2.77 10.60
C THR A 80 -0.33 -3.55 11.27
N PHE A 81 0.82 -3.58 10.58
CA PHE A 81 2.00 -4.30 11.02
C PHE A 81 3.24 -3.40 10.87
N PRO A 82 4.20 -3.46 11.81
CA PRO A 82 5.38 -2.61 11.76
C PRO A 82 6.28 -2.95 10.54
N PRO A 83 7.11 -2.00 10.09
CA PRO A 83 8.19 -2.28 9.14
C PRO A 83 9.03 -3.49 9.56
N GLY A 84 9.53 -4.25 8.59
CA GLY A 84 10.29 -5.48 8.83
C GLY A 84 9.46 -6.73 9.15
N THR A 85 8.13 -6.62 9.30
CA THR A 85 7.24 -7.80 9.36
C THR A 85 7.31 -8.60 8.05
N SER A 86 7.45 -9.92 8.11
CA SER A 86 7.52 -10.76 6.91
C SER A 86 6.17 -10.84 6.19
N LEU A 87 6.16 -10.77 4.84
CA LEU A 87 4.95 -10.82 4.01
C LEU A 87 4.10 -12.09 4.17
N LYS A 88 4.70 -13.19 4.67
CA LYS A 88 4.00 -14.44 5.00
C LYS A 88 3.17 -14.32 6.28
N ASP A 89 3.63 -13.49 7.23
CA ASP A 89 3.05 -13.31 8.56
C ASP A 89 2.00 -12.18 8.59
N ILE A 90 1.85 -11.46 7.46
CA ILE A 90 0.81 -10.45 7.24
C ILE A 90 -0.40 -11.12 6.54
N PRO A 91 -1.57 -11.19 7.21
CA PRO A 91 -2.83 -11.53 6.55
C PRO A 91 -3.16 -10.42 5.55
N GLY A 92 -3.10 -10.71 4.25
CA GLY A 92 -3.46 -9.75 3.21
C GLY A 92 -4.94 -9.81 2.86
N VAL A 93 -5.45 -8.76 2.22
CA VAL A 93 -6.83 -8.71 1.70
C VAL A 93 -6.95 -9.71 0.55
N THR A 94 -7.91 -10.63 0.62
CA THR A 94 -8.17 -11.62 -0.44
C THR A 94 -9.27 -11.15 -1.40
N PRO A 95 -9.27 -11.60 -2.66
CA PRO A 95 -10.36 -11.32 -3.60
C PRO A 95 -11.69 -11.88 -3.07
N ARG A 96 -12.79 -11.13 -3.17
CA ARG A 96 -14.12 -11.56 -2.69
C ARG A 96 -14.58 -12.89 -3.28
N ASN A 97 -14.20 -13.16 -4.52
CA ASN A 97 -14.57 -14.36 -5.29
C ASN A 97 -13.48 -15.45 -5.28
N ASN A 98 -12.37 -15.25 -4.56
CA ASN A 98 -11.30 -16.23 -4.41
C ASN A 98 -10.63 -16.08 -3.03
N PRO A 99 -11.01 -16.89 -2.02
CA PRO A 99 -10.42 -16.82 -0.70
C PRO A 99 -8.98 -17.36 -0.63
N ASN A 100 -8.50 -18.07 -1.66
CA ASN A 100 -7.18 -18.74 -1.69
C ASN A 100 -6.33 -18.30 -2.91
N PRO A 101 -5.97 -17.02 -3.03
CA PRO A 101 -5.06 -16.56 -4.09
C PRO A 101 -3.64 -17.13 -3.91
N ASP A 102 -3.02 -17.52 -5.02
CA ASP A 102 -1.65 -18.04 -5.10
C ASP A 102 -0.59 -16.91 -5.14
N LYS A 103 -0.99 -15.71 -5.55
CA LYS A 103 -0.12 -14.54 -5.74
C LYS A 103 -0.34 -13.47 -4.67
N THR A 104 0.69 -12.66 -4.44
CA THR A 104 0.63 -11.49 -3.56
C THR A 104 1.07 -10.23 -4.28
N VAL A 105 0.31 -9.15 -4.12
CA VAL A 105 0.61 -7.79 -4.60
C VAL A 105 0.88 -6.89 -3.39
N ILE A 106 1.98 -6.14 -3.44
CA ILE A 106 2.31 -5.09 -2.48
C ILE A 106 1.89 -3.74 -3.08
N TYR A 107 1.08 -2.96 -2.37
CA TYR A 107 0.51 -1.71 -2.85
C TYR A 107 0.97 -0.50 -2.03
N VAL A 108 1.45 0.55 -2.67
CA VAL A 108 1.73 1.85 -2.03
C VAL A 108 0.70 2.88 -2.46
N ASN A 109 0.02 3.49 -1.48
CA ASN A 109 -1.04 4.47 -1.72
C ASN A 109 -0.51 5.86 -2.15
N GLY A 110 -1.44 6.64 -2.72
CA GLY A 110 -1.24 8.06 -2.99
C GLY A 110 -1.39 8.93 -1.75
N ILE A 111 -1.13 10.23 -1.90
CA ILE A 111 -1.36 11.23 -0.85
C ILE A 111 -2.85 11.29 -0.46
N MET A 112 -3.17 11.84 0.71
CA MET A 112 -4.55 11.98 1.22
C MET A 112 -5.37 10.67 1.29
N THR A 113 -4.74 9.51 1.13
CA THR A 113 -5.40 8.22 1.24
C THR A 113 -5.23 7.72 2.66
N ASP A 114 -6.26 7.92 3.51
CA ASP A 114 -6.21 7.42 4.88
C ASP A 114 -6.22 5.88 4.94
N LYS A 115 -5.95 5.30 6.12
CA LYS A 115 -5.94 3.83 6.28
C LYS A 115 -7.24 3.14 5.82
N ALA A 116 -8.39 3.80 5.93
CA ALA A 116 -9.67 3.22 5.48
C ALA A 116 -9.81 3.30 3.95
N GLY A 117 -9.39 4.40 3.34
CA GLY A 117 -9.24 4.55 1.89
C GLY A 117 -8.30 3.49 1.30
N GLN A 118 -7.12 3.31 1.89
CA GLN A 118 -6.18 2.26 1.46
C GLN A 118 -6.77 0.86 1.62
N SER A 119 -7.54 0.59 2.69
CA SER A 119 -8.23 -0.70 2.86
C SER A 119 -9.26 -0.96 1.74
N SER A 120 -9.92 0.10 1.25
CA SER A 120 -10.81 0.02 0.08
C SER A 120 -10.02 -0.29 -1.20
N ASP A 121 -8.90 0.41 -1.43
CA ASP A 121 -8.01 0.17 -2.57
C ASP A 121 -7.46 -1.26 -2.58
N LEU A 122 -7.05 -1.79 -1.44
CA LEU A 122 -6.55 -3.16 -1.32
C LEU A 122 -7.62 -4.19 -1.73
N GLN A 123 -8.89 -3.98 -1.39
CA GLN A 123 -9.97 -4.86 -1.83
C GLN A 123 -10.21 -4.73 -3.35
N ALA A 124 -10.20 -3.51 -3.89
CA ALA A 124 -10.35 -3.29 -5.32
C ALA A 124 -9.19 -3.91 -6.14
N ILE A 125 -7.96 -3.80 -5.62
CA ILE A 125 -6.78 -4.45 -6.18
C ILE A 125 -6.91 -5.97 -6.10
N ALA A 126 -7.26 -6.54 -4.94
CA ALA A 126 -7.43 -7.98 -4.79
C ALA A 126 -8.49 -8.52 -5.78
N ASP A 127 -9.66 -7.90 -5.84
CA ASP A 127 -10.74 -8.28 -6.76
C ASP A 127 -10.32 -8.15 -8.24
N LYS A 128 -9.57 -7.10 -8.63
CA LYS A 128 -9.13 -6.88 -10.02
C LYS A 128 -7.90 -7.72 -10.42
N THR A 129 -7.08 -8.17 -9.47
CA THR A 129 -5.86 -8.96 -9.73
C THR A 129 -6.07 -10.46 -9.55
N ASN A 130 -7.11 -10.88 -8.83
CA ASN A 130 -7.27 -12.22 -8.27
C ASN A 130 -6.09 -12.65 -7.37
N ALA A 131 -5.40 -11.69 -6.73
CA ALA A 131 -4.26 -11.90 -5.85
C ALA A 131 -4.53 -11.39 -4.43
N LYS A 132 -3.75 -11.86 -3.44
CA LYS A 132 -3.71 -11.29 -2.09
C LYS A 132 -3.10 -9.89 -2.16
N ALA A 133 -3.73 -8.88 -1.58
CA ALA A 133 -3.19 -7.52 -1.52
C ALA A 133 -2.69 -7.16 -0.11
N ILE A 134 -1.49 -6.58 -0.02
CA ILE A 134 -0.91 -6.01 1.20
C ILE A 134 -0.53 -4.56 0.91
N GLY A 135 -0.93 -3.63 1.75
CA GLY A 135 -0.56 -2.22 1.64
C GLY A 135 0.77 -1.93 2.34
N ILE A 136 1.49 -0.92 1.88
CA ILE A 136 2.43 -0.12 2.67
C ILE A 136 1.83 1.29 2.69
N HIS A 137 1.62 1.82 3.90
CA HIS A 137 0.90 3.07 4.08
C HIS A 137 1.83 4.29 3.99
N ASN A 138 1.43 5.29 3.21
CA ASN A 138 2.13 6.58 3.04
C ASN A 138 1.26 7.72 3.59
N SER A 139 1.59 8.23 4.78
CA SER A 139 0.80 9.25 5.49
C SER A 139 1.20 10.67 5.12
N THR A 140 1.04 11.04 3.84
CA THR A 140 1.35 12.40 3.38
C THR A 140 0.10 13.28 3.28
N GLU A 141 0.17 14.41 3.99
CA GLU A 141 -0.81 15.50 3.94
C GLU A 141 -0.48 16.45 2.76
N GLY A 142 -1.45 16.74 1.90
CA GLY A 142 -1.34 17.75 0.83
C GLY A 142 -2.35 17.54 -0.31
N PHE A 143 -2.90 18.62 -0.86
CA PHE A 143 -3.83 18.54 -2.01
C PHE A 143 -3.08 18.19 -3.31
N ILE A 144 -3.77 17.59 -4.29
CA ILE A 144 -3.16 17.15 -5.56
C ILE A 144 -2.64 18.35 -6.40
N SER A 145 -3.21 19.55 -6.25
CA SER A 145 -2.66 20.79 -6.82
C SER A 145 -1.29 21.12 -6.22
N ASP A 146 -1.20 21.04 -4.90
CA ASP A 146 0.02 21.33 -4.14
C ASP A 146 1.04 20.23 -4.37
N LEU A 147 0.63 19.00 -4.70
CA LEU A 147 1.53 17.90 -5.09
C LEU A 147 2.38 18.30 -6.29
N ALA A 148 1.85 18.95 -7.33
CA ALA A 148 2.67 19.32 -8.49
C ALA A 148 3.82 20.30 -8.14
N GLN A 149 3.60 21.18 -7.15
CA GLN A 149 4.61 22.11 -6.64
C GLN A 149 5.52 21.42 -5.60
N CYS A 150 4.94 20.72 -4.63
CA CYS A 150 5.65 19.98 -3.58
C CYS A 150 6.48 18.81 -4.13
N VAL A 151 6.11 18.18 -5.25
CA VAL A 151 6.92 17.19 -5.94
C VAL A 151 8.27 17.81 -6.30
N LYS A 152 8.24 19.02 -6.89
CA LYS A 152 9.44 19.72 -7.32
C LYS A 152 10.32 20.16 -6.13
N ASP A 153 9.69 20.54 -5.01
CA ASP A 153 10.41 21.21 -3.91
C ASP A 153 10.73 20.30 -2.70
N LYS A 154 9.95 19.24 -2.42
CA LYS A 154 10.16 18.34 -1.25
C LYS A 154 10.84 17.01 -1.58
N LEU A 155 10.77 16.48 -2.81
CA LEU A 155 11.14 15.09 -3.05
C LEU A 155 12.63 14.78 -2.97
N ASP A 156 13.47 15.80 -3.17
CA ASP A 156 14.93 15.73 -3.00
C ASP A 156 15.37 15.81 -1.52
N LYS A 157 14.45 16.00 -0.57
CA LYS A 157 14.78 16.35 0.83
C LYS A 157 13.93 15.61 1.85
N GLY A 158 14.33 14.38 2.20
CA GLY A 158 13.88 13.72 3.44
C GLY A 158 13.81 12.19 3.38
N THR A 159 13.91 11.58 4.56
CA THR A 159 13.51 10.19 4.81
C THR A 159 11.99 10.04 4.60
N ASN A 160 11.56 8.86 4.16
CA ASN A 160 10.15 8.54 3.99
C ASN A 160 9.95 7.07 4.44
N PRO A 161 9.24 6.82 5.55
CA PRO A 161 9.10 5.47 6.12
C PRO A 161 8.51 4.43 5.15
N ALA A 162 7.68 4.84 4.19
CA ALA A 162 7.14 3.95 3.16
C ALA A 162 8.17 3.60 2.07
N VAL A 163 9.10 4.51 1.74
CA VAL A 163 10.27 4.19 0.89
C VAL A 163 11.14 3.16 1.58
N ASP A 164 11.50 3.40 2.83
CA ASP A 164 12.42 2.56 3.60
C ASP A 164 11.81 1.15 3.77
N THR A 165 10.54 1.07 4.17
CA THR A 165 9.82 -0.20 4.34
C THR A 165 9.70 -0.97 3.02
N LEU A 166 9.38 -0.29 1.90
CA LEU A 166 9.30 -0.96 0.61
C LEU A 166 10.68 -1.45 0.14
N ALA A 167 11.74 -0.65 0.34
CA ALA A 167 13.09 -1.00 -0.06
C ALA A 167 13.61 -2.23 0.70
N ASP A 168 13.49 -2.24 2.02
CA ASP A 168 13.89 -3.39 2.85
C ASP A 168 13.08 -4.65 2.54
N THR A 169 11.77 -4.50 2.30
CA THR A 169 10.91 -5.62 1.89
C THR A 169 11.37 -6.20 0.56
N VAL A 170 11.46 -5.37 -0.48
CA VAL A 170 11.83 -5.82 -1.84
C VAL A 170 13.24 -6.41 -1.86
N TYR A 171 14.19 -5.79 -1.16
CA TYR A 171 15.55 -6.31 -1.04
C TYR A 171 15.54 -7.70 -0.36
N SER A 172 14.84 -7.86 0.76
CA SER A 172 14.74 -9.14 1.47
C SER A 172 14.09 -10.25 0.65
N GLU A 173 13.03 -9.94 -0.10
CA GLU A 173 12.36 -10.89 -0.99
C GLU A 173 13.27 -11.33 -2.15
N LEU A 174 13.99 -10.38 -2.77
CA LEU A 174 14.96 -10.68 -3.84
C LEU A 174 16.15 -11.50 -3.35
N LYS A 175 16.68 -11.21 -2.16
CA LYS A 175 17.76 -11.97 -1.50
C LYS A 175 17.31 -13.40 -1.18
N ALA A 176 16.04 -13.58 -0.81
CA ALA A 176 15.44 -14.90 -0.66
C ALA A 176 14.99 -15.55 -1.99
N GLY A 177 15.31 -14.91 -3.12
CA GLY A 177 15.08 -15.43 -4.47
C GLY A 177 13.63 -15.40 -4.96
N ARG A 178 12.71 -14.75 -4.24
CA ARG A 178 11.28 -14.72 -4.56
C ARG A 178 10.95 -13.67 -5.63
N GLU A 179 9.83 -13.86 -6.31
CA GLU A 179 9.23 -12.85 -7.18
C GLU A 179 8.34 -11.91 -6.35
N VAL A 180 8.27 -10.64 -6.76
CA VAL A 180 7.45 -9.63 -6.08
C VAL A 180 6.62 -8.85 -7.10
N HIS A 181 5.33 -8.69 -6.82
CA HIS A 181 4.45 -7.84 -7.61
C HIS A 181 4.15 -6.56 -6.83
N LEU A 182 4.56 -5.42 -7.38
CA LEU A 182 4.36 -4.08 -6.80
C LEU A 182 3.30 -3.29 -7.56
N MET A 183 2.51 -2.50 -6.83
CA MET A 183 1.60 -1.49 -7.35
C MET A 183 1.85 -0.14 -6.68
N GLY A 184 2.21 0.88 -7.47
CA GLY A 184 2.38 2.25 -6.98
C GLY A 184 1.34 3.20 -7.58
N TYR A 185 0.49 3.81 -6.74
CA TYR A 185 -0.52 4.79 -7.19
C TYR A 185 -0.11 6.22 -6.83
N SER A 186 -0.25 7.16 -7.77
CA SER A 186 0.03 8.58 -7.52
C SER A 186 1.46 8.80 -6.99
N GLN A 187 1.63 9.47 -5.83
CA GLN A 187 2.92 9.57 -5.13
C GLN A 187 3.49 8.20 -4.71
N GLY A 188 2.67 7.18 -4.48
CA GLY A 188 3.12 5.80 -4.24
C GLY A 188 3.96 5.23 -5.39
N GLY A 189 3.76 5.69 -6.63
CA GLY A 189 4.65 5.35 -7.76
C GLY A 189 6.04 5.97 -7.66
N LEU A 190 6.16 7.18 -7.09
CA LEU A 190 7.46 7.77 -6.76
C LEU A 190 8.14 7.06 -5.58
N ILE A 191 7.37 6.73 -4.53
CA ILE A 191 7.89 5.93 -3.40
C ILE A 191 8.44 4.60 -3.92
N THR A 192 7.70 3.97 -4.84
CA THR A 192 8.16 2.77 -5.57
C THR A 192 9.45 3.03 -6.34
N SER A 193 9.55 4.11 -7.13
CA SER A 193 10.79 4.48 -7.84
C SER A 193 11.99 4.66 -6.89
N ARG A 194 11.81 5.42 -5.80
CA ARG A 194 12.85 5.66 -4.79
C ARG A 194 13.30 4.37 -4.11
N ALA A 195 12.36 3.54 -3.68
CA ALA A 195 12.66 2.26 -3.04
C ALA A 195 13.39 1.30 -3.99
N LEU A 196 12.94 1.19 -5.24
CA LEU A 196 13.62 0.38 -6.26
C LEU A 196 15.02 0.90 -6.58
N LYS A 197 15.23 2.23 -6.54
CA LYS A 197 16.55 2.83 -6.71
C LYS A 197 17.48 2.55 -5.53
N ASP A 198 16.95 2.52 -4.31
CA ASP A 198 17.70 2.06 -3.13
C ASP A 198 18.08 0.58 -3.25
N VAL A 199 17.11 -0.31 -3.52
CA VAL A 199 17.37 -1.75 -3.76
C VAL A 199 18.44 -1.96 -4.84
N TYR A 200 18.37 -1.24 -5.97
CA TYR A 200 19.40 -1.29 -7.01
C TYR A 200 20.77 -0.88 -6.47
N ASN A 201 20.85 0.19 -5.66
CA ASN A 201 22.11 0.65 -5.09
C ASN A 201 22.68 -0.36 -4.08
N ARG A 202 21.84 -0.94 -3.22
CA ARG A 202 22.24 -1.95 -2.23
C ARG A 202 22.77 -3.22 -2.89
N LEU A 203 22.07 -3.73 -3.89
CA LEU A 203 22.55 -4.85 -4.73
C LEU A 203 23.90 -4.55 -5.42
N ARG A 204 24.21 -3.28 -5.74
CA ARG A 204 25.48 -2.87 -6.37
C ARG A 204 26.61 -2.61 -5.38
N ILE A 205 26.30 -2.10 -4.19
CA ILE A 205 27.26 -1.56 -3.21
C ILE A 205 27.48 -2.53 -2.04
N GLU A 206 26.39 -3.04 -1.45
CA GLU A 206 26.44 -3.98 -0.32
C GLU A 206 26.79 -5.40 -0.81
N ASP A 207 26.16 -5.83 -1.92
CA ASP A 207 26.36 -7.17 -2.50
C ASP A 207 27.42 -7.23 -3.60
N GLY A 208 27.95 -6.09 -4.04
CA GLY A 208 29.00 -6.01 -5.06
C GLY A 208 28.62 -6.53 -6.46
N LEU A 209 27.33 -6.75 -6.75
CA LEU A 209 26.89 -7.28 -8.04
C LEU A 209 27.25 -6.34 -9.20
N SER A 210 27.50 -6.86 -10.40
CA SER A 210 27.66 -6.05 -11.61
C SER A 210 26.34 -5.35 -12.00
N LYS A 211 26.37 -4.33 -12.87
CA LYS A 211 25.12 -3.71 -13.39
C LYS A 211 24.18 -4.77 -14.00
N ALA A 212 24.73 -5.69 -14.80
CA ALA A 212 23.96 -6.74 -15.46
C ALA A 212 23.38 -7.74 -14.45
N ASP A 213 24.13 -8.09 -13.40
CA ASP A 213 23.66 -9.01 -12.36
C ASP A 213 22.60 -8.34 -11.47
N THR A 214 22.72 -7.05 -11.15
CA THR A 214 21.66 -6.28 -10.48
C THR A 214 20.38 -6.23 -11.31
N GLU A 215 20.46 -5.90 -12.61
CA GLU A 215 19.29 -5.95 -13.51
C GLU A 215 18.66 -7.35 -13.53
N LYS A 216 19.49 -8.41 -13.61
CA LYS A 216 19.04 -9.80 -13.61
C LYS A 216 18.35 -10.19 -12.31
N VAL A 217 18.85 -9.78 -11.15
CA VAL A 217 18.17 -10.02 -9.85
C VAL A 217 16.85 -9.24 -9.80
N MET A 218 16.85 -7.96 -10.19
CA MET A 218 15.64 -7.12 -10.19
C MET A 218 14.60 -7.53 -11.24
N SER A 219 14.94 -8.36 -12.23
CA SER A 219 13.96 -8.91 -13.20
C SER A 219 12.86 -9.78 -12.58
N LYS A 220 13.02 -10.22 -11.33
CA LYS A 220 11.98 -10.89 -10.52
C LYS A 220 10.88 -9.95 -10.02
N LEU A 221 10.98 -8.65 -10.30
CA LEU A 221 10.00 -7.65 -9.90
C LEU A 221 9.03 -7.38 -11.05
N ASN A 222 7.73 -7.58 -10.80
CA ASN A 222 6.63 -7.12 -11.64
C ASN A 222 6.13 -5.80 -11.04
N VAL A 223 6.15 -4.69 -11.79
CA VAL A 223 5.81 -3.37 -11.25
C VAL A 223 4.74 -2.72 -12.11
N GLU A 224 3.57 -2.48 -11.53
CA GLU A 224 2.52 -1.67 -12.13
C GLU A 224 2.46 -0.30 -11.44
N THR A 225 2.30 0.78 -12.22
CA THR A 225 2.08 2.11 -11.64
C THR A 225 0.90 2.82 -12.26
N PHE A 226 0.09 3.49 -11.44
CA PHE A 226 -1.16 4.12 -11.85
C PHE A 226 -1.11 5.62 -11.53
N GLY A 227 -1.20 6.49 -12.54
CA GLY A 227 -1.18 7.95 -12.35
C GLY A 227 0.08 8.47 -11.65
N ALA A 228 1.21 7.77 -11.80
CA ALA A 228 2.36 7.93 -10.92
C ALA A 228 3.12 9.26 -11.07
N ALA A 229 3.52 9.83 -9.93
CA ALA A 229 4.27 11.09 -9.84
C ALA A 229 5.81 10.93 -10.02
N ALA A 230 6.26 9.87 -10.69
CA ALA A 230 7.68 9.58 -10.91
C ALA A 230 8.04 9.61 -12.40
N ALA A 231 9.05 10.39 -12.75
CA ALA A 231 9.58 10.54 -14.10
C ALA A 231 10.74 9.56 -14.43
N THR A 232 11.28 8.86 -13.43
CA THR A 232 12.41 7.93 -13.57
C THR A 232 12.18 6.66 -12.76
N TYR A 233 12.65 5.52 -13.28
CA TYR A 233 12.67 4.21 -12.63
C TYR A 233 14.00 3.51 -13.02
N PRO A 234 14.58 2.66 -12.14
CA PRO A 234 15.80 1.91 -12.45
C PRO A 234 15.55 0.79 -13.48
N ASP A 235 16.58 0.42 -14.24
CA ASP A 235 16.53 -0.74 -15.13
C ASP A 235 16.52 -2.06 -14.33
N GLY A 236 15.91 -3.12 -14.89
CA GLY A 236 15.87 -4.46 -14.29
C GLY A 236 14.44 -5.00 -14.14
N PRO A 237 13.56 -4.33 -13.38
CA PRO A 237 12.17 -4.77 -13.21
C PRO A 237 11.35 -4.80 -14.50
N LYS A 238 10.33 -5.66 -14.52
CA LYS A 238 9.30 -5.67 -15.56
C LYS A 238 8.27 -4.58 -15.23
N TYR A 239 8.18 -3.54 -16.04
CA TYR A 239 7.28 -2.39 -15.78
C TYR A 239 6.04 -2.36 -16.69
N VAL A 240 4.92 -1.93 -16.11
CA VAL A 240 3.72 -1.45 -16.83
C VAL A 240 3.26 -0.14 -16.18
N HIS A 241 3.22 0.95 -16.94
CA HIS A 241 2.75 2.25 -16.46
C HIS A 241 1.41 2.60 -17.10
N TYR A 242 0.38 2.81 -16.29
CA TYR A 242 -0.93 3.27 -16.72
C TYR A 242 -1.02 4.79 -16.52
N ILE A 243 -1.32 5.52 -17.59
CA ILE A 243 -1.34 6.99 -17.61
C ILE A 243 -2.62 7.46 -18.30
N ASN A 244 -3.49 8.14 -17.55
CA ASN A 244 -4.57 8.90 -18.14
C ASN A 244 -4.02 10.24 -18.66
N ASN A 245 -4.20 10.54 -19.95
CA ASN A 245 -3.79 11.81 -20.54
C ASN A 245 -4.56 13.03 -20.00
N ARG A 246 -5.69 12.81 -19.31
CA ARG A 246 -6.47 13.87 -18.63
C ARG A 246 -6.11 14.05 -17.16
N ASP A 247 -5.13 13.30 -16.66
CA ASP A 247 -4.65 13.36 -15.28
C ASP A 247 -3.40 14.26 -15.19
N ALA A 248 -3.48 15.31 -14.38
CA ALA A 248 -2.40 16.29 -14.21
C ALA A 248 -1.14 15.71 -13.53
N VAL A 249 -1.28 14.66 -12.70
CA VAL A 249 -0.15 14.13 -11.93
C VAL A 249 0.90 13.46 -12.82
N PRO A 250 0.60 12.37 -13.58
CA PRO A 250 1.59 11.72 -14.43
C PRO A 250 2.03 12.61 -15.61
N THR A 251 1.18 13.51 -16.08
CA THR A 251 1.49 14.41 -17.21
C THR A 251 2.48 15.50 -16.82
N LEU A 252 2.34 16.12 -15.65
CA LEU A 252 3.25 17.18 -15.18
C LEU A 252 4.48 16.64 -14.44
N THR A 253 4.32 15.59 -13.62
CA THR A 253 5.37 15.10 -12.70
C THR A 253 5.90 13.71 -13.02
N GLY A 254 5.09 12.87 -13.67
CA GLY A 254 5.45 11.52 -14.03
C GLY A 254 6.07 11.40 -15.43
N LEU A 255 5.85 10.23 -16.05
CA LEU A 255 6.29 9.87 -17.40
C LEU A 255 5.60 10.65 -18.54
N GLY A 256 4.95 11.78 -18.26
CA GLY A 256 4.37 12.67 -19.26
C GLY A 256 2.99 12.25 -19.78
N GLY A 257 2.43 13.03 -20.70
CA GLY A 257 1.28 12.65 -21.52
C GLY A 257 1.71 12.05 -22.88
N SER A 258 0.76 11.82 -23.78
CA SER A 258 1.03 11.38 -25.16
C SER A 258 1.80 12.40 -26.01
N VAL A 259 1.84 13.67 -25.59
CA VAL A 259 2.71 14.72 -26.14
C VAL A 259 3.49 15.32 -24.97
N ASP A 260 4.80 15.05 -24.92
CA ASP A 260 5.70 15.53 -23.86
C ASP A 260 7.06 15.93 -24.46
N PRO A 261 7.39 17.23 -24.53
CA PRO A 261 8.67 17.69 -25.09
C PRO A 261 9.88 17.35 -24.20
N LEU A 262 9.66 16.92 -22.95
CA LEU A 262 10.71 16.51 -22.02
C LEU A 262 10.87 14.98 -21.91
N ALA A 263 10.17 14.20 -22.76
CA ALA A 263 10.20 12.74 -22.74
C ALA A 263 11.62 12.14 -22.79
N PHE A 264 12.57 12.79 -23.48
CA PHE A 264 13.96 12.37 -23.58
C PHE A 264 14.72 12.34 -22.23
N ALA A 265 14.29 13.13 -21.24
CA ALA A 265 14.87 13.16 -19.91
C ALA A 265 14.24 12.14 -18.94
N LYS A 266 13.11 11.54 -19.33
CA LYS A 266 12.32 10.62 -18.51
C LYS A 266 12.73 9.17 -18.77
N LYS A 267 12.61 8.31 -17.76
CA LYS A 267 13.05 6.90 -17.83
C LYS A 267 12.00 6.01 -17.20
N ALA A 268 11.21 5.33 -18.02
CA ALA A 268 10.23 4.34 -17.54
C ALA A 268 10.90 3.05 -17.00
N GLY A 269 12.23 2.95 -17.06
CA GLY A 269 12.94 1.68 -16.92
C GLY A 269 13.01 0.96 -18.27
N LYS A 270 14.08 0.20 -18.47
CA LYS A 270 14.30 -0.63 -19.65
C LYS A 270 13.10 -1.54 -19.96
N ASP A 271 12.75 -1.63 -21.24
CA ASP A 271 11.68 -2.46 -21.81
C ASP A 271 10.28 -2.28 -21.16
N ALA A 272 10.03 -1.14 -20.51
CA ALA A 272 8.75 -0.79 -19.89
C ALA A 272 7.61 -0.62 -20.91
N VAL A 273 6.41 -1.11 -20.59
CA VAL A 273 5.19 -0.80 -21.36
C VAL A 273 4.50 0.41 -20.74
N ILE A 274 4.04 1.35 -21.56
CA ILE A 274 3.30 2.54 -21.11
C ILE A 274 1.93 2.54 -21.79
N HIS A 275 0.88 2.22 -21.03
CA HIS A 275 -0.50 2.32 -21.49
C HIS A 275 -1.02 3.75 -21.28
N ARG A 276 -1.29 4.45 -22.38
CA ARG A 276 -1.83 5.81 -22.38
C ARG A 276 -3.28 5.81 -22.85
N PHE A 277 -4.20 6.31 -22.03
CA PHE A 277 -5.63 6.38 -22.32
C PHE A 277 -6.20 7.79 -22.04
N GLY A 278 -7.50 8.02 -22.19
CA GLY A 278 -8.08 9.36 -22.27
C GLY A 278 -9.44 9.53 -21.61
N ASP A 279 -9.55 9.10 -20.34
CA ASP A 279 -10.82 8.99 -19.62
C ASP A 279 -11.11 10.17 -18.69
N GLY A 280 -12.39 10.35 -18.36
CA GLY A 280 -12.87 11.43 -17.49
C GLY A 280 -13.17 12.72 -18.24
N GLY A 281 -12.94 13.88 -17.63
CA GLY A 281 -13.34 15.19 -18.19
C GLY A 281 -12.79 16.36 -17.39
N ILE A 282 -13.59 17.37 -17.12
CA ILE A 282 -13.18 18.53 -16.29
C ILE A 282 -12.97 18.18 -14.79
N ASN A 283 -13.37 17.00 -14.34
CA ASN A 283 -13.21 16.55 -12.95
C ASN A 283 -11.82 15.91 -12.75
N LEU A 284 -10.86 16.72 -12.33
CA LEU A 284 -9.47 16.30 -12.08
C LEU A 284 -9.35 15.15 -11.06
N LEU A 285 -10.19 15.13 -10.01
CA LEU A 285 -10.18 14.07 -9.00
C LEU A 285 -10.61 12.72 -9.61
N LYS A 286 -11.63 12.72 -10.47
CA LYS A 286 -12.05 11.52 -11.19
C LYS A 286 -10.97 11.06 -12.17
N ASN A 287 -10.37 11.98 -12.92
CA ASN A 287 -9.31 11.65 -13.89
C ASN A 287 -8.12 10.95 -13.23
N HIS A 288 -7.81 11.30 -11.98
CA HIS A 288 -6.74 10.70 -11.18
C HIS A 288 -7.16 9.42 -10.42
N SER A 289 -8.45 9.13 -10.26
CA SER A 289 -8.96 8.07 -9.36
C SER A 289 -8.42 6.67 -9.69
N LEU A 290 -7.82 5.99 -8.70
CA LEU A 290 -7.38 4.61 -8.84
C LEU A 290 -8.55 3.68 -9.21
N GLN A 291 -9.62 3.68 -8.42
CA GLN A 291 -10.73 2.73 -8.57
C GLN A 291 -11.66 3.07 -9.74
N GLU A 292 -12.02 4.35 -9.92
CA GLU A 292 -13.01 4.76 -10.93
C GLU A 292 -12.42 4.92 -12.34
N THR A 293 -11.11 5.04 -12.45
CA THR A 293 -10.42 5.31 -13.72
C THR A 293 -9.33 4.26 -13.97
N TYR A 294 -8.25 4.24 -13.19
CA TYR A 294 -7.08 3.42 -13.52
C TYR A 294 -7.32 1.90 -13.49
N LEU A 295 -8.03 1.37 -12.50
CA LEU A 295 -8.31 -0.06 -12.42
C LEU A 295 -9.30 -0.55 -13.48
N ASN A 296 -10.03 0.34 -14.18
CA ASN A 296 -10.88 -0.05 -15.31
C ASN A 296 -10.04 -0.42 -16.54
N HIS A 297 -8.97 0.33 -16.81
CA HIS A 297 -8.00 0.07 -17.90
C HIS A 297 -6.96 -1.00 -17.56
N ARG A 298 -6.94 -1.51 -16.32
CA ARG A 298 -6.03 -2.59 -15.93
C ARG A 298 -6.45 -3.94 -16.52
N VAL A 299 -5.52 -4.59 -17.21
CA VAL A 299 -5.57 -5.99 -17.67
C VAL A 299 -4.59 -6.86 -16.85
N PRO A 300 -4.61 -8.20 -16.96
CA PRO A 300 -3.58 -9.05 -16.33
C PRO A 300 -2.16 -8.63 -16.70
N PHE A 301 -1.21 -8.74 -15.76
CA PHE A 301 0.13 -8.16 -15.93
C PHE A 301 0.87 -8.65 -17.18
N GLU A 302 0.88 -9.96 -17.44
CA GLU A 302 1.55 -10.51 -18.64
C GLU A 302 0.84 -10.10 -19.95
N GLN A 303 -0.48 -9.89 -19.91
CA GLN A 303 -1.25 -9.36 -21.04
C GLN A 303 -0.87 -7.89 -21.32
N ALA A 304 -0.72 -7.08 -20.27
CA ALA A 304 -0.20 -5.72 -20.38
C ALA A 304 1.26 -5.69 -20.87
N ARG A 305 2.11 -6.62 -20.42
CA ARG A 305 3.49 -6.79 -20.91
C ARG A 305 3.55 -7.18 -22.40
N ALA A 306 2.53 -7.88 -22.90
CA ALA A 306 2.34 -8.16 -24.33
C ALA A 306 1.68 -7.00 -25.11
N ASN A 307 1.45 -5.84 -24.46
CA ASN A 307 0.81 -4.66 -25.03
C ASN A 307 -0.63 -4.90 -25.53
N GLN A 308 -1.39 -5.75 -24.82
CA GLN A 308 -2.78 -6.10 -25.13
C GLN A 308 -3.71 -5.52 -24.05
N PHE A 309 -4.28 -4.33 -24.31
CA PHE A 309 -5.15 -3.61 -23.37
C PHE A 309 -6.61 -3.59 -23.83
#